data_AF-A0AB38S840-F1
#
_entry.id   AF-A0AB38S840-F1
#
_cell.length_a   1.000
_cell.length_b   1.000
_cell.length_c   1.000
_cell.angle_alpha   90.00
_cell.angle_beta   90.00
_cell.angle_gamma   90.00
#
_symmetry.space_group_name_H-M   'P 1'
#
loop_
_entity.id
_entity.type
_entity.pdbx_description
1 polymer ?
#
loop_
_entity_poly.entity_id
_entity_poly.type
_entity_poly.pdbx_seq_one_letter_code
_entity_poly.pdbx_strand_id
1 'polypeptide(L)'
;MSHPFPTFSIATIHLRPECRGTVRLKSPDPLAQAEIRFNFVRGQYDNQAILASIRIARKIVNQAALKDLIIDEIVPGAAISNEEQLVDDVRGRGRAILHPVGSCAMGRGTNAVVDPRLRMHGIIGLRVVDASIMPSNVAGNTNAPTIMIAEKASDMILAESNSLSTHGNLTLARNLEPWARIEWETRERSRWWRLNRDGDRPSSQRGWRVQSPTHQTGGFSELCGILGDEVIRRRGLSALG
;
A
#
# COMPACT_ATOMS: atom_id res chain seq x y z
N MET A 1 -16.76 -11.79 -7.96
CA MET A 1 -17.76 -12.85 -8.26
C MET A 1 -19.11 -12.17 -8.19
N SER A 2 -19.94 -12.24 -9.22
CA SER A 2 -21.29 -11.66 -9.19
C SER A 2 -22.24 -12.75 -8.69
N HIS A 3 -23.03 -12.45 -7.66
CA HIS A 3 -24.04 -13.37 -7.15
C HIS A 3 -25.44 -12.86 -7.57
N PRO A 4 -26.41 -13.74 -7.82
CA PRO A 4 -27.78 -13.35 -8.16
C PRO A 4 -28.58 -12.82 -6.96
N PHE A 5 -27.98 -12.77 -5.78
CA PHE A 5 -28.56 -12.31 -4.52
C PHE A 5 -27.66 -11.23 -3.87
N PRO A 6 -28.20 -10.41 -2.96
CA PRO A 6 -27.40 -9.40 -2.25
C PRO A 6 -26.28 -10.05 -1.44
N THR A 7 -25.06 -9.53 -1.58
CA THR A 7 -23.90 -9.98 -0.82
C THR A 7 -23.00 -8.80 -0.47
N PHE A 8 -22.14 -8.98 0.53
CA PHE A 8 -20.97 -8.14 0.73
C PHE A 8 -19.73 -9.02 0.88
N SER A 9 -18.55 -8.41 0.88
CA SER A 9 -17.29 -9.12 1.06
C SER A 9 -16.41 -8.36 2.04
N ILE A 10 -15.70 -9.10 2.89
CA ILE A 10 -14.61 -8.55 3.69
C ILE A 10 -13.31 -8.95 2.98
N ALA A 11 -12.68 -7.98 2.32
CA ALA A 11 -11.36 -8.18 1.74
C ALA A 11 -10.30 -7.94 2.82
N THR A 12 -9.54 -8.98 3.15
CA THR A 12 -8.37 -8.83 4.02
C THR A 12 -7.13 -8.58 3.18
N ILE A 13 -6.28 -7.65 3.64
CA ILE A 13 -5.08 -7.24 2.91
C ILE A 13 -3.88 -7.40 3.85
N HIS A 14 -2.89 -8.18 3.41
CA HIS A 14 -1.61 -8.27 4.10
C HIS A 14 -0.72 -7.09 3.72
N LEU A 15 -0.61 -6.11 4.61
CA LEU A 15 0.07 -4.84 4.32
C LEU A 15 1.59 -4.92 4.43
N ARG A 16 2.13 -5.88 5.18
CA ARG A 16 3.58 -6.05 5.38
C ARG A 16 4.05 -7.46 5.06
N PRO A 17 3.95 -7.91 3.80
CA PRO A 17 4.47 -9.21 3.42
C PRO A 17 5.99 -9.29 3.60
N GLU A 18 6.47 -10.43 4.10
CA GLU A 18 7.90 -10.75 4.15
C GLU A 18 8.39 -11.31 2.81
N CYS A 19 7.53 -12.00 2.06
CA CYS A 19 7.88 -12.47 0.74
C CYS A 19 8.36 -11.34 -0.17
N ARG A 20 9.34 -11.65 -1.03
CA ARG A 20 9.89 -10.75 -2.03
C ARG A 20 9.81 -11.39 -3.40
N GLY A 21 9.43 -10.56 -4.37
CA GLY A 21 9.34 -10.93 -5.78
C GLY A 21 10.53 -10.45 -6.59
N THR A 22 10.47 -10.68 -7.90
CA THR A 22 11.44 -10.17 -8.88
C THR A 22 10.72 -9.59 -10.09
N VAL A 23 11.35 -8.59 -10.70
CA VAL A 23 11.06 -8.11 -12.05
C VAL A 23 12.34 -8.31 -12.87
N ARG A 24 12.27 -9.02 -14.00
CA ARG A 24 13.44 -9.38 -14.81
C ARG A 24 13.18 -9.20 -16.30
N LEU A 25 14.23 -8.86 -17.04
CA LEU A 25 14.19 -8.90 -18.50
C LEU A 25 14.07 -10.34 -18.98
N LYS A 26 13.25 -10.57 -20.02
CA LYS A 26 13.13 -11.87 -20.70
C LYS A 26 13.92 -11.93 -22.00
N SER A 27 14.31 -10.79 -22.54
CA SER A 27 14.94 -10.62 -23.83
C SER A 27 15.75 -9.30 -23.83
N PRO A 28 16.62 -9.08 -24.83
CA PRO A 28 17.31 -7.80 -25.00
C PRO A 28 16.43 -6.69 -25.60
N ASP A 29 15.21 -6.99 -26.05
CA ASP A 29 14.27 -5.98 -26.57
C ASP A 29 13.68 -5.15 -25.41
N PRO A 30 13.95 -3.84 -25.33
CA PRO A 30 13.45 -3.00 -24.23
C PRO A 30 11.93 -2.80 -24.25
N LEU A 31 11.25 -3.15 -25.34
CA LEU A 31 9.79 -3.04 -25.47
C LEU A 31 9.07 -4.35 -25.07
N ALA A 32 9.81 -5.45 -24.90
CA ALA A 32 9.24 -6.72 -24.49
C ALA A 32 8.75 -6.67 -23.03
N GLN A 33 7.66 -7.39 -22.74
CA GLN A 33 7.15 -7.48 -21.38
C GLN A 33 8.14 -8.16 -20.44
N ALA A 34 8.31 -7.58 -19.25
CA ALA A 34 9.13 -8.15 -18.20
C ALA A 34 8.56 -9.46 -17.64
N GLU A 35 9.43 -10.28 -17.05
CA GLU A 35 9.05 -11.35 -16.14
C GLU A 35 8.78 -10.77 -14.76
N ILE A 36 7.56 -10.96 -14.27
CA ILE A 36 7.17 -10.54 -12.92
C ILE A 36 6.83 -11.78 -12.11
N ARG A 37 7.54 -12.00 -11.01
CA ARG A 37 7.25 -13.05 -10.04
C ARG A 37 7.03 -12.42 -8.67
N PHE A 38 5.82 -12.55 -8.13
CA PHE A 38 5.49 -11.95 -6.83
C PHE A 38 5.90 -12.82 -5.62
N ASN A 39 5.95 -14.14 -5.77
CA ASN A 39 6.22 -15.09 -4.69
C ASN A 39 5.26 -14.99 -3.49
N PHE A 40 3.98 -14.64 -3.72
CA PHE A 40 2.98 -14.55 -2.66
C PHE A 40 2.84 -15.86 -1.87
N VAL A 41 2.53 -15.75 -0.57
CA VAL A 41 2.09 -16.86 0.30
C VAL A 41 3.10 -18.03 0.37
N ARG A 42 4.41 -17.71 0.36
CA ARG A 42 5.50 -18.68 0.51
C ARG A 42 6.05 -18.75 1.94
N GLY A 43 6.11 -17.63 2.65
CA GLY A 43 6.70 -17.53 3.98
C GLY A 43 5.74 -17.96 5.10
N GLN A 44 6.29 -18.50 6.19
CA GLN A 44 5.50 -18.90 7.36
C GLN A 44 4.77 -17.69 7.98
N TYR A 45 5.44 -16.54 8.09
CA TYR A 45 4.83 -15.31 8.60
C TYR A 45 3.63 -14.87 7.75
N ASP A 46 3.77 -14.86 6.43
CA ASP A 46 2.69 -14.46 5.52
C ASP A 46 1.49 -15.41 5.62
N ASN A 47 1.74 -16.72 5.75
CA ASN A 47 0.66 -17.71 5.96
C ASN A 47 -0.06 -17.47 7.30
N GLN A 48 0.68 -17.19 8.38
CA GLN A 48 0.09 -16.88 9.68
C GLN A 48 -0.74 -15.59 9.66
N ALA A 49 -0.26 -14.55 8.97
CA ALA A 49 -0.99 -13.30 8.81
C ALA A 49 -2.31 -13.52 8.05
N ILE A 50 -2.29 -14.33 6.99
CA ILE A 50 -3.48 -14.71 6.24
C ILE A 50 -4.48 -15.44 7.13
N LEU A 51 -4.05 -16.48 7.86
CA LEU A 51 -4.91 -17.24 8.77
C LEU A 51 -5.53 -16.36 9.86
N ALA A 52 -4.72 -15.47 10.46
CA ALA A 52 -5.20 -14.50 11.44
C ALA A 52 -6.27 -13.57 10.82
N SER A 53 -6.05 -13.11 9.59
CA SER A 53 -7.01 -12.24 8.89
C SER A 53 -8.36 -12.92 8.64
N ILE A 54 -8.37 -14.20 8.25
CA ILE A 54 -9.60 -14.98 8.05
C ILE A 54 -10.35 -15.15 9.38
N ARG A 55 -9.63 -15.46 10.46
CA ARG A 55 -10.21 -15.57 11.81
C ARG A 55 -10.86 -14.26 12.26
N ILE A 56 -10.19 -13.12 12.00
CA ILE A 56 -10.73 -11.80 12.31
C ILE A 56 -11.98 -11.52 11.47
N ALA A 57 -11.95 -11.78 10.16
CA ALA A 57 -13.11 -11.59 9.30
C ALA A 57 -14.32 -12.43 9.78
N ARG A 58 -14.12 -13.72 10.07
CA ARG A 58 -15.17 -14.58 10.64
C ARG A 58 -15.65 -14.08 11.99
N LYS A 59 -14.77 -13.57 12.85
CA LYS A 59 -15.15 -12.97 14.15
C LYS A 59 -16.03 -11.73 13.96
N ILE A 60 -15.71 -10.87 12.99
CA ILE A 60 -16.48 -9.66 12.66
C ILE A 60 -17.88 -10.06 12.16
N VAL A 61 -17.95 -10.99 11.20
CA VAL A 61 -19.23 -11.45 10.62
C VAL A 61 -20.14 -12.09 11.68
N ASN A 62 -19.58 -12.76 12.68
CA ASN A 62 -20.34 -13.37 13.78
C ASN A 62 -20.74 -12.41 14.92
N GLN A 63 -20.52 -11.09 14.78
CA GLN A 63 -20.98 -10.13 15.78
C GLN A 63 -22.51 -10.00 15.77
N ALA A 64 -23.10 -9.72 16.94
CA ALA A 64 -24.55 -9.62 17.11
C ALA A 64 -25.22 -8.62 16.14
N ALA A 65 -24.54 -7.51 15.83
CA ALA A 65 -25.04 -6.49 14.91
C ALA A 65 -25.23 -6.98 13.46
N LEU A 66 -24.59 -8.09 13.08
CA LEU A 66 -24.68 -8.68 11.74
C LEU A 66 -25.54 -9.94 11.71
N LYS A 67 -25.93 -10.52 12.86
CA LYS A 67 -26.53 -11.85 12.96
C LYS A 67 -27.74 -12.04 12.03
N ASP A 68 -28.62 -11.04 11.93
CA ASP A 68 -29.86 -11.13 11.14
C ASP A 68 -29.63 -10.83 9.64
N LEU A 69 -28.43 -10.43 9.26
CA LEU A 69 -28.05 -10.09 7.87
C LEU A 69 -27.27 -11.21 7.19
N ILE A 70 -26.70 -12.14 7.94
CA ILE A 70 -25.82 -13.20 7.44
C ILE A 70 -26.57 -14.52 7.41
N ILE A 71 -26.67 -15.11 6.22
CA ILE A 71 -27.24 -16.45 6.03
C ILE A 71 -26.13 -17.48 6.06
N ASP A 72 -25.11 -17.31 5.21
CA ASP A 72 -24.03 -18.26 5.03
C ASP A 72 -22.71 -17.59 4.60
N GLU A 73 -21.60 -18.30 4.82
CA GLU A 73 -20.29 -17.94 4.28
C GLU A 73 -20.12 -18.62 2.92
N ILE A 74 -19.92 -17.84 1.85
CA ILE A 74 -19.75 -18.38 0.49
C ILE A 74 -18.29 -18.80 0.24
N VAL A 75 -17.34 -17.97 0.65
CA VAL A 75 -15.89 -18.17 0.40
C VAL A 75 -15.08 -17.78 1.64
N PRO A 76 -14.14 -18.62 2.11
CA PRO A 76 -13.88 -20.01 1.69
C PRO A 76 -15.04 -20.97 1.96
N GLY A 77 -15.99 -20.56 2.80
CA GLY A 77 -17.14 -21.37 3.18
C GLY A 77 -16.95 -22.00 4.55
N ALA A 78 -18.07 -22.18 5.26
CA ALA A 78 -18.06 -22.61 6.66
C ALA A 78 -17.44 -24.01 6.87
N ALA A 79 -17.48 -24.86 5.84
CA ALA A 79 -16.89 -26.20 5.89
C ALA A 79 -15.35 -26.19 5.91
N ILE A 80 -14.71 -25.12 5.43
CA ILE A 80 -13.25 -24.99 5.41
C ILE A 80 -12.80 -24.35 6.72
N SER A 81 -12.33 -25.17 7.67
CA SER A 81 -11.83 -24.72 8.97
C SER A 81 -10.37 -25.09 9.25
N ASN A 82 -9.82 -26.07 8.53
CA ASN A 82 -8.43 -26.48 8.67
C ASN A 82 -7.48 -25.41 8.14
N GLU A 83 -6.40 -25.12 8.87
CA GLU A 83 -5.44 -24.07 8.49
C GLU A 83 -4.81 -24.32 7.11
N GLU A 84 -4.43 -25.56 6.82
CA GLU A 84 -3.84 -25.92 5.53
C GLU A 84 -4.81 -25.66 4.37
N GLN A 85 -6.08 -26.08 4.53
CA GLN A 85 -7.11 -25.86 3.52
C GLN A 85 -7.42 -24.36 3.34
N LEU A 86 -7.38 -23.57 4.42
CA LEU A 86 -7.57 -22.12 4.35
C LEU A 86 -6.42 -21.44 3.60
N VAL A 87 -5.17 -21.85 3.85
CA VAL A 87 -4.01 -21.32 3.11
C VAL A 87 -4.09 -21.71 1.64
N ASP A 88 -4.46 -22.95 1.34
CA ASP A 88 -4.57 -23.42 -0.04
C ASP A 88 -5.71 -22.76 -0.81
N ASP A 89 -6.85 -22.51 -0.16
CA ASP A 89 -7.92 -21.67 -0.71
C ASP A 89 -7.39 -20.28 -1.08
N VAL A 90 -6.67 -19.62 -0.16
CA VAL A 90 -6.08 -18.30 -0.43
C VAL A 90 -5.03 -18.35 -1.54
N ARG A 91 -4.24 -19.42 -1.65
CA ARG A 91 -3.31 -19.59 -2.78
C ARG A 91 -4.04 -19.74 -4.12
N GLY A 92 -5.18 -20.43 -4.13
CA GLY A 92 -5.96 -20.66 -5.34
C GLY A 92 -6.68 -19.41 -5.85
N ARG A 93 -7.18 -18.55 -4.95
CA ARG A 93 -8.00 -17.39 -5.33
C ARG A 93 -7.41 -16.03 -5.03
N GLY A 94 -6.36 -15.95 -4.20
CA GLY A 94 -5.74 -14.72 -3.75
C GLY A 94 -5.26 -13.87 -4.93
N ARG A 95 -5.43 -12.55 -4.80
CA ARG A 95 -5.07 -11.59 -5.84
C ARG A 95 -4.21 -10.49 -5.26
N ALA A 96 -3.35 -9.91 -6.11
CA ALA A 96 -2.61 -8.71 -5.78
C ALA A 96 -3.56 -7.50 -5.83
N ILE A 97 -3.48 -6.62 -4.83
CA ILE A 97 -4.13 -5.30 -4.84
C ILE A 97 -3.35 -4.25 -5.66
N LEU A 98 -2.50 -4.71 -6.59
CA LEU A 98 -1.77 -3.89 -7.56
C LEU A 98 -0.94 -2.73 -6.97
N HIS A 99 -0.32 -2.94 -5.81
CA HIS A 99 0.62 -2.01 -5.17
C HIS A 99 2.07 -2.55 -5.15
N PRO A 100 2.70 -2.88 -6.30
CA PRO A 100 4.10 -3.32 -6.31
C PRO A 100 5.04 -2.16 -5.97
N VAL A 101 6.06 -2.45 -5.16
CA VAL A 101 7.08 -1.48 -4.73
C VAL A 101 8.46 -2.17 -4.63
N GLY A 102 9.52 -1.38 -4.49
CA GLY A 102 10.83 -1.89 -4.02
C GLY A 102 11.75 -2.54 -5.06
N SER A 103 11.40 -2.52 -6.36
CA SER A 103 12.28 -3.06 -7.41
C SER A 103 13.57 -2.26 -7.64
N CYS A 104 13.62 -1.00 -7.18
CA CYS A 104 14.82 -0.15 -7.19
C CYS A 104 15.04 0.46 -5.79
N ALA A 105 15.01 -0.38 -4.76
CA ALA A 105 14.99 0.05 -3.37
C ALA A 105 16.07 1.09 -3.01
N MET A 106 15.63 2.15 -2.33
CA MET A 106 16.48 3.17 -1.73
C MET A 106 17.20 2.63 -0.50
N GLY A 107 18.48 2.94 -0.33
CA GLY A 107 19.24 2.57 0.86
C GLY A 107 20.70 2.97 0.84
N ARG A 108 21.47 2.47 1.81
CA ARG A 108 22.93 2.65 1.91
C ARG A 108 23.70 1.31 1.83
N GLY A 109 22.98 0.19 1.75
CA GLY A 109 23.56 -1.15 1.73
C GLY A 109 23.87 -1.61 0.31
N THR A 110 24.57 -2.74 0.19
CA THR A 110 24.95 -3.35 -1.09
C THR A 110 23.77 -3.77 -1.97
N ASN A 111 22.59 -3.96 -1.37
CA ASN A 111 21.36 -4.32 -2.08
C ASN A 111 20.51 -3.10 -2.47
N ALA A 112 20.97 -1.87 -2.19
CA ALA A 112 20.29 -0.66 -2.61
C ALA A 112 20.60 -0.32 -4.08
N VAL A 113 19.58 0.13 -4.81
CA VAL A 113 19.73 0.58 -6.21
C VAL A 113 19.96 2.09 -6.26
N VAL A 114 19.29 2.83 -5.39
CA VAL A 114 19.47 4.28 -5.25
C VAL A 114 19.88 4.68 -3.83
N ASP A 115 20.65 5.76 -3.73
CA ASP A 115 21.03 6.34 -2.44
C ASP A 115 19.84 7.10 -1.78
N PRO A 116 19.98 7.60 -0.53
CA PRO A 116 18.93 8.40 0.12
C PRO A 116 18.58 9.74 -0.58
N ARG A 117 19.33 10.12 -1.62
CA ARG A 117 19.05 11.26 -2.50
C ARG A 117 18.42 10.79 -3.82
N LEU A 118 18.02 9.52 -3.91
CA LEU A 118 17.42 8.87 -5.07
C LEU A 118 18.33 8.78 -6.30
N ARG A 119 19.64 8.91 -6.11
CA ARG A 119 20.63 8.82 -7.19
C ARG A 119 21.01 7.37 -7.43
N MET A 120 21.07 6.98 -8.69
CA MET A 120 21.49 5.63 -9.09
C MET A 120 22.94 5.39 -8.66
N HIS A 121 23.21 4.28 -7.99
CA HIS A 121 24.58 3.90 -7.67
C HIS A 121 25.37 3.60 -8.97
N GLY A 122 26.57 4.18 -9.09
CA GLY A 122 27.47 3.96 -10.22
C GLY A 122 27.18 4.78 -11.49
N ILE A 123 26.08 5.56 -11.53
CA ILE A 123 25.74 6.40 -12.69
C ILE A 123 25.48 7.84 -12.24
N ILE A 124 26.26 8.77 -12.77
CA ILE A 124 26.12 10.20 -12.48
C ILE A 124 24.97 10.78 -13.30
N GLY A 125 24.18 11.66 -12.70
CA GLY A 125 23.09 12.37 -13.38
C GLY A 125 21.80 11.56 -13.57
N LEU A 126 21.72 10.33 -13.03
CA LEU A 126 20.54 9.48 -13.10
C LEU A 126 19.87 9.31 -11.72
N ARG A 127 18.54 9.40 -11.68
CA ARG A 127 17.71 9.15 -10.50
C ARG A 127 16.52 8.26 -10.83
N VAL A 128 15.99 7.59 -9.81
CA VAL A 128 14.70 6.87 -9.88
C VAL A 128 13.73 7.55 -8.91
N VAL A 129 12.53 7.91 -9.39
CA VAL A 129 11.55 8.67 -8.61
C VAL A 129 10.15 8.10 -8.86
N ASP A 130 9.86 6.98 -8.22
CA ASP A 130 8.56 6.31 -8.26
C ASP A 130 8.41 5.36 -7.05
N ALA A 131 7.40 4.49 -7.07
CA ALA A 131 7.17 3.52 -5.99
C ALA A 131 8.26 2.42 -5.89
N SER A 132 9.08 2.23 -6.93
CA SER A 132 10.13 1.21 -6.92
C SER A 132 11.22 1.51 -5.90
N ILE A 133 11.38 2.76 -5.46
CA ILE A 133 12.40 3.14 -4.48
C ILE A 133 12.00 2.85 -3.03
N MET A 134 10.74 2.54 -2.76
CA MET A 134 10.30 2.23 -1.39
C MET A 134 10.98 0.93 -0.91
N PRO A 135 11.80 0.96 0.15
CA PRO A 135 12.55 -0.22 0.61
C PRO A 135 11.64 -1.32 1.19
N SER A 136 10.44 -0.95 1.61
CA SER A 136 9.39 -1.84 2.10
C SER A 136 8.02 -1.27 1.75
N ASN A 137 6.99 -2.13 1.79
CA ASN A 137 5.63 -1.69 1.54
C ASN A 137 5.15 -0.74 2.65
N VAL A 138 4.44 0.31 2.23
CA VAL A 138 3.74 1.20 3.16
C VAL A 138 2.47 0.52 3.65
N ALA A 139 2.08 0.78 4.90
CA ALA A 139 0.84 0.24 5.46
C ALA A 139 -0.38 1.04 4.96
N GLY A 140 -0.67 0.92 3.66
CA GLY A 140 -1.78 1.62 2.99
C GLY A 140 -1.62 1.67 1.48
N ASN A 141 -2.39 2.54 0.84
CA ASN A 141 -2.36 2.72 -0.61
C ASN A 141 -1.07 3.46 -1.03
N THR A 142 -0.43 3.00 -2.10
CA THR A 142 0.90 3.51 -2.53
C THR A 142 0.86 4.83 -3.29
N ASN A 143 -0.32 5.27 -3.74
CA ASN A 143 -0.46 6.49 -4.55
C ASN A 143 0.05 7.75 -3.82
N ALA A 144 -0.48 8.03 -2.63
CA ALA A 144 -0.07 9.21 -1.86
C ALA A 144 1.43 9.22 -1.50
N PRO A 145 2.03 8.12 -1.01
CA PRO A 145 3.48 8.09 -0.79
C PRO A 145 4.30 8.21 -2.09
N THR A 146 3.82 7.71 -3.22
CA THR A 146 4.50 7.92 -4.52
C THR A 146 4.52 9.40 -4.92
N ILE A 147 3.39 10.10 -4.76
CA ILE A 147 3.32 11.55 -4.99
C ILE A 147 4.31 12.28 -4.05
N MET A 148 4.34 11.90 -2.78
CA MET A 148 5.26 12.51 -1.81
C MET A 148 6.73 12.27 -2.19
N ILE A 149 7.09 11.08 -2.66
CA ILE A 149 8.43 10.78 -3.18
C ILE A 149 8.79 11.74 -4.32
N ALA A 150 7.87 11.97 -5.26
CA ALA A 150 8.07 12.88 -6.38
C ALA A 150 8.26 14.34 -5.93
N GLU A 151 7.40 14.83 -5.04
CA GLU A 151 7.52 16.18 -4.44
C GLU A 151 8.88 16.34 -3.76
N LYS A 152 9.26 15.36 -2.93
CA LYS A 152 10.54 15.40 -2.22
C LYS A 152 11.73 15.36 -3.16
N ALA A 153 11.66 14.56 -4.21
CA ALA A 153 12.70 14.48 -5.23
C ALA A 153 12.88 15.81 -5.96
N SER A 154 11.78 16.48 -6.31
CA SER A 154 11.78 17.80 -6.95
C SER A 154 12.54 18.83 -6.11
N ASP A 155 12.24 18.92 -4.81
CA ASP A 155 12.96 19.79 -3.87
C ASP A 155 14.46 19.49 -3.82
N MET A 156 14.83 18.20 -3.79
CA MET A 156 16.24 17.79 -3.74
C MET A 156 17.00 18.14 -5.03
N ILE A 157 16.35 17.99 -6.18
CA ILE A 157 16.92 18.31 -7.49
C ILE A 157 17.11 19.82 -7.63
N LEU A 158 16.09 20.62 -7.26
CA LEU A 158 16.16 22.08 -7.31
C LEU A 158 17.24 22.64 -6.38
N ALA A 159 17.34 22.12 -5.14
CA ALA A 159 18.37 22.56 -4.21
C ALA A 159 19.79 22.30 -4.74
N GLU A 160 20.01 21.17 -5.41
CA GLU A 160 21.30 20.84 -6.01
C GLU A 160 21.61 21.69 -7.24
N SER A 161 20.61 21.92 -8.10
CA SER A 161 20.77 22.83 -9.25
C SER A 161 21.17 24.23 -8.79
N ASN A 162 20.51 24.75 -7.75
CA ASN A 162 20.82 26.07 -7.19
C ASN A 162 22.23 26.13 -6.57
N SER A 163 22.70 25.03 -5.96
CA SER A 163 24.06 24.94 -5.41
C SER A 163 25.17 24.91 -6.49
N LEU A 164 24.84 24.42 -7.69
CA LEU A 164 25.74 24.44 -8.84
C LEU A 164 25.85 25.86 -9.43
N SER A 165 24.75 26.62 -9.47
CA SER A 165 24.75 28.01 -9.94
C SER A 165 25.49 29.00 -9.01
N THR A 166 25.63 28.70 -7.72
CA THR A 166 26.33 29.58 -6.76
C THR A 166 27.86 29.59 -6.89
N HIS A 167 28.46 28.74 -7.73
CA HIS A 167 29.89 28.80 -8.06
C HIS A 167 30.23 29.94 -9.05
N GLY A 168 29.22 30.70 -9.50
CA GLY A 168 29.34 32.01 -10.15
C GLY A 168 28.85 33.13 -9.23
N ASN A 169 29.67 33.51 -8.26
CA ASN A 169 29.72 34.82 -7.60
C ASN A 169 28.45 35.44 -6.94
N LEU A 170 27.50 34.67 -6.41
CA LEU A 170 26.49 35.21 -5.47
C LEU A 170 26.14 34.20 -4.37
N THR A 171 26.44 34.57 -3.12
CA THR A 171 26.18 33.77 -1.92
C THR A 171 24.68 33.76 -1.59
N LEU A 172 24.04 32.60 -1.66
CA LEU A 172 22.85 32.31 -0.85
C LEU A 172 23.09 31.03 -0.07
N ALA A 173 23.57 31.21 1.16
CA ALA A 173 23.71 30.15 2.14
C ALA A 173 22.34 29.51 2.43
N ARG A 174 22.18 28.21 2.14
CA ARG A 174 21.25 27.31 2.85
C ARG A 174 21.79 25.88 2.85
N ASN A 175 22.84 25.65 3.65
CA ASN A 175 23.10 24.32 4.22
C ASN A 175 21.97 24.03 5.23
N LEU A 176 20.96 23.26 4.83
CA LEU A 176 19.96 22.74 5.75
C LEU A 176 19.66 21.29 5.36
N GLU A 177 19.79 20.41 6.36
CA GLU A 177 19.40 19.00 6.30
C GLU A 177 18.07 18.85 5.55
N PRO A 178 17.98 17.97 4.53
CA PRO A 178 16.77 17.81 3.73
C PRO A 178 15.54 17.47 4.58
N TRP A 179 15.74 16.91 5.78
CA TRP A 179 14.70 16.52 6.72
C TRP A 179 14.16 17.67 7.59
N ALA A 180 14.87 18.81 7.67
CA ALA A 180 14.60 19.86 8.67
C ALA A 180 13.65 20.96 8.21
N ARG A 181 13.26 21.03 6.92
CA ARG A 181 12.17 21.93 6.51
C ARG A 181 10.81 21.29 6.77
N ILE A 182 10.35 21.47 7.99
CA ILE A 182 8.93 21.47 8.35
C ILE A 182 8.32 22.81 7.83
N GLU A 183 8.46 23.10 6.54
CA GLU A 183 7.63 24.11 5.84
C GLU A 183 6.54 23.43 4.99
N TRP A 184 6.45 22.11 5.07
CA TRP A 184 5.40 21.31 4.45
C TRP A 184 4.03 21.51 5.11
N GLU A 185 3.98 21.78 6.42
CA GLU A 185 2.74 22.16 7.10
C GLU A 185 2.10 23.41 6.47
N THR A 186 2.90 24.32 5.93
CA THR A 186 2.45 25.65 5.52
C THR A 186 2.23 25.84 4.02
N ARG A 187 2.95 25.13 3.13
CA ARG A 187 2.82 25.36 1.67
C ARG A 187 1.94 24.35 0.92
N GLU A 188 2.04 23.07 1.26
CA GLU A 188 1.46 21.97 0.46
C GLU A 188 0.38 21.19 1.22
N ARG A 189 0.57 20.95 2.53
CA ARG A 189 -0.44 20.28 3.39
C ARG A 189 -1.78 21.02 3.29
N SER A 190 -1.80 22.33 3.42
CA SER A 190 -3.05 23.10 3.31
C SER A 190 -3.70 23.01 1.93
N ARG A 191 -2.94 22.90 0.83
CA ARG A 191 -3.49 22.78 -0.52
C ARG A 191 -4.01 21.37 -0.80
N TRP A 192 -3.25 20.35 -0.43
CA TRP A 192 -3.62 18.95 -0.57
C TRP A 192 -4.80 18.57 0.34
N TRP A 193 -4.82 19.04 1.59
CA TRP A 193 -6.00 18.90 2.45
C TRP A 193 -7.16 19.77 1.97
N ARG A 194 -6.97 21.03 1.50
CA ARG A 194 -8.10 21.79 0.91
C ARG A 194 -8.73 21.10 -0.31
N LEU A 195 -7.93 20.48 -1.16
CA LEU A 195 -8.41 19.77 -2.36
C LEU A 195 -9.06 18.41 -2.02
N ASN A 196 -8.77 17.81 -0.87
CA ASN A 196 -9.25 16.47 -0.51
C ASN A 196 -10.10 16.39 0.77
N ARG A 197 -10.28 17.50 1.51
CA ARG A 197 -11.05 17.56 2.76
C ARG A 197 -12.50 17.96 2.54
N ASP A 198 -12.76 18.77 1.53
CA ASP A 198 -14.11 19.23 1.23
C ASP A 198 -14.56 18.52 -0.05
N GLY A 199 -15.66 17.78 0.05
CA GLY A 199 -16.23 16.93 -1.00
C GLY A 199 -16.80 17.70 -2.19
N ASP A 200 -16.09 18.70 -2.69
CA ASP A 200 -16.44 19.48 -3.87
C ASP A 200 -16.00 18.74 -5.15
N ARG A 201 -16.42 17.47 -5.23
CA ARG A 201 -16.55 16.80 -6.52
C ARG A 201 -17.74 17.43 -7.23
N PRO A 202 -17.63 17.88 -8.49
CA PRO A 202 -18.79 18.34 -9.24
C PRO A 202 -19.90 17.28 -9.18
N SER A 203 -21.10 17.77 -8.89
CA SER A 203 -22.27 17.06 -8.37
C SER A 203 -22.94 16.08 -9.34
N SER A 204 -22.21 15.12 -9.91
CA SER A 204 -22.76 14.08 -10.81
C SER A 204 -22.69 12.65 -10.26
N GLN A 205 -22.31 12.41 -9.01
CA GLN A 205 -22.49 11.10 -8.36
C GLN A 205 -23.39 11.21 -7.11
N ARG A 206 -24.69 11.43 -7.35
CA ARG A 206 -25.74 11.09 -6.38
C ARG A 206 -25.95 9.57 -6.42
N GLY A 207 -25.78 8.91 -5.28
CA GLY A 207 -26.00 7.46 -5.19
C GLY A 207 -25.89 6.89 -3.77
N TRP A 208 -26.77 7.32 -2.87
CA TRP A 208 -27.25 6.45 -1.79
C TRP A 208 -28.77 6.54 -1.76
N ARG A 209 -29.42 5.44 -2.15
CA ARG A 209 -30.81 5.19 -1.83
C ARG A 209 -30.91 3.72 -1.44
N VAL A 210 -31.10 3.48 -0.14
CA VAL A 210 -31.53 2.17 0.36
C VAL A 210 -33.05 2.16 0.33
N GLN A 211 -33.60 1.43 -0.63
CA GLN A 211 -34.82 0.64 -0.51
C GLN A 211 -34.80 -0.32 -1.70
N SER A 212 -34.83 -1.63 -1.46
CA SER A 212 -35.09 -2.60 -2.54
C SER A 212 -36.52 -2.34 -3.10
N PRO A 213 -36.88 -2.73 -4.34
CA PRO A 213 -36.28 -3.74 -5.20
C PRO A 213 -35.94 -3.24 -6.63
N THR A 214 -35.20 -4.07 -7.37
CA THR A 214 -34.90 -3.97 -8.81
C THR A 214 -34.06 -2.77 -9.27
N HIS A 215 -32.74 -2.92 -9.29
CA HIS A 215 -31.90 -2.81 -10.50
C HIS A 215 -30.41 -2.78 -10.10
N GLN A 216 -29.62 -3.53 -10.87
CA GLN A 216 -28.17 -3.59 -10.81
C GLN A 216 -27.53 -2.24 -11.18
N THR A 217 -26.57 -1.77 -10.39
CA THR A 217 -25.39 -1.06 -10.91
C THR A 217 -24.20 -1.34 -9.99
N GLY A 218 -23.17 -1.99 -10.54
CA GLY A 218 -21.90 -2.21 -9.86
C GLY A 218 -21.12 -0.92 -9.69
N GLY A 219 -20.58 -0.72 -8.49
CA GLY A 219 -19.64 0.34 -8.16
C GLY A 219 -18.80 -0.12 -6.97
N PHE A 220 -17.62 -0.66 -7.24
CA PHE A 220 -16.63 -1.02 -6.23
C PHE A 220 -16.11 0.28 -5.61
N SER A 221 -16.54 0.60 -4.38
CA SER A 221 -15.87 1.57 -3.52
C SER A 221 -15.15 0.78 -2.43
N GLU A 222 -13.82 0.75 -2.50
CA GLU A 222 -12.97 0.09 -1.51
C GLU A 222 -12.88 0.97 -0.25
N LEU A 223 -13.50 0.52 0.84
CA LEU A 223 -13.13 0.94 2.19
C LEU A 223 -11.88 0.15 2.60
N CYS A 224 -10.71 0.78 2.48
CA CYS A 224 -9.43 0.25 2.96
C CYS A 224 -9.12 0.76 4.38
N GLY A 225 -8.74 -0.16 5.28
CA GLY A 225 -8.38 0.07 6.68
C GLY A 225 -9.46 -0.49 7.62
N ILE A 226 -9.20 -1.20 8.72
CA ILE A 226 -8.10 -1.16 9.68
C ILE A 226 -8.05 -2.54 10.37
N LEU A 227 -6.86 -3.12 10.58
CA LEU A 227 -6.43 -3.98 11.70
C LEU A 227 -5.31 -4.93 11.23
N GLY A 228 -4.09 -4.71 11.73
CA GLY A 228 -2.99 -5.62 11.45
C GLY A 228 -1.66 -5.34 12.14
N ASP A 229 -1.53 -4.28 12.96
CA ASP A 229 -0.25 -3.93 13.60
C ASP A 229 -0.24 -4.01 15.14
N GLU A 230 -1.36 -4.34 15.79
CA GLU A 230 -1.47 -4.23 17.27
C GLU A 230 -1.40 -5.57 18.03
N VAL A 231 -1.25 -6.72 17.35
CA VAL A 231 -1.38 -8.05 18.02
C VAL A 231 -0.05 -8.71 18.40
N ILE A 232 1.12 -8.16 18.02
CA ILE A 232 2.45 -8.79 18.29
C ILE A 232 3.31 -8.00 19.30
N ARG A 233 2.73 -7.19 20.21
CA ARG A 233 3.55 -6.45 21.20
C ARG A 233 3.09 -6.44 22.66
N ARG A 234 2.21 -7.34 23.11
CA ARG A 234 1.94 -7.49 24.54
C ARG A 234 1.89 -8.95 25.00
N ARG A 235 3.08 -9.51 25.24
CA ARG A 235 3.31 -10.45 26.35
C ARG A 235 4.42 -9.87 27.22
N GLY A 236 4.02 -9.25 28.33
CA GLY A 236 4.87 -8.84 29.44
C GLY A 236 4.03 -8.96 30.71
N LEU A 237 4.50 -9.79 31.62
CA LEU A 237 3.84 -10.28 32.83
C LEU A 237 3.72 -9.22 33.95
N SER A 238 2.90 -9.59 34.96
CA SER A 238 2.81 -9.08 36.35
C SER A 238 2.00 -7.77 36.55
N ALA A 239 1.22 -7.55 37.61
CA ALA A 239 1.01 -8.25 38.88
C ALA A 239 -0.38 -7.85 39.47
N LEU A 240 -0.90 -8.72 40.35
CA LEU A 240 -1.68 -8.46 41.58
C LEU A 240 -2.60 -7.22 41.68
N GLY A 241 -3.85 -7.47 42.05
CA GLY A 241 -4.84 -6.50 42.51
C GLY A 241 -6.26 -7.02 42.35
#